data_AF-A0AAU2E7M1-F1
#
_entry.id   AF-A0AAU2E7M1-F1
#
_cell.length_a   1.000
_cell.length_b   1.000
_cell.length_c   1.000
_cell.angle_alpha   90.00
_cell.angle_beta   90.00
_cell.angle_gamma   90.00
#
_symmetry.space_group_name_H-M   'P 1'
#
loop_
_entity.id
_entity.type
_entity.pdbx_description
1 polymer ?
#
loop_
_entity_poly.entity_id
_entity_poly.type
_entity_poly.pdbx_seq_one_letter_code
_entity_poly.pdbx_strand_id
1 'polypeptide(L)'
;MNSYTHSLTWRTKAVRRVADALADRTSFVITIPPGTAQALASSLAQMFPWTAYLDNGTGEVLATSDAGSLEMTDLFFPVSGVLLVPKTVPASALSRVVGQTVPADGSQDIIVLIDRDGGSTVWPWLFIEALALVDPDAAAQIKAETRVDEATGSLAAGMERVRRASQSS
;
A
#
# COMPACT_ATOMS: atom_id res chain seq x y z
N MET A 1 -15.39 -16.82 17.51
CA MET A 1 -15.44 -15.35 17.36
C MET A 1 -14.05 -14.90 16.97
N ASN A 2 -13.88 -14.34 15.77
CA ASN A 2 -12.62 -13.72 15.41
C ASN A 2 -12.56 -12.37 16.12
N SER A 3 -11.53 -12.16 16.94
CA SER A 3 -11.29 -10.86 17.58
C SER A 3 -10.71 -9.92 16.53
N TYR A 4 -11.52 -8.97 16.07
CA TYR A 4 -11.04 -7.84 15.29
C TYR A 4 -10.20 -6.93 16.18
N THR A 5 -9.03 -6.51 15.69
CA THR A 5 -8.12 -5.65 16.44
C THR A 5 -7.83 -4.43 15.61
N HIS A 6 -8.02 -3.25 16.18
CA HIS A 6 -7.45 -2.00 15.67
C HIS A 6 -6.63 -1.36 16.80
N SER A 7 -5.48 -0.80 16.44
CA SER A 7 -4.62 -0.10 17.40
C SER A 7 -3.74 0.90 16.67
N LEU A 8 -3.52 2.05 17.29
CA LEU A 8 -2.45 2.95 16.86
C LEU A 8 -1.11 2.39 17.34
N THR A 9 -0.12 2.41 16.47
CA THR A 9 1.23 1.96 16.78
C THR A 9 2.27 2.92 16.23
N TRP A 10 3.42 2.98 16.89
CA TRP A 10 4.54 3.78 16.41
C TRP A 10 4.94 3.33 15.00
N ARG A 11 5.12 4.29 14.09
CA ARG A 11 5.54 4.05 12.70
C ARG A 11 6.75 3.11 12.62
N THR A 12 7.76 3.33 13.47
CA THR A 12 8.98 2.50 13.52
C THR A 12 8.69 1.03 13.86
N LYS A 13 7.67 0.75 14.66
CA LYS A 13 7.23 -0.61 14.99
C LYS A 13 6.49 -1.23 13.81
N ALA A 14 5.63 -0.48 13.13
CA ALA A 14 4.94 -0.95 11.92
C ALA A 14 5.94 -1.29 10.80
N VAL A 15 6.92 -0.40 10.55
CA VAL A 15 8.01 -0.62 9.58
C VAL A 15 8.74 -1.94 9.86
N ARG A 16 9.13 -2.19 11.12
CA ARG A 16 9.78 -3.45 11.51
C ARG A 16 8.89 -4.67 11.25
N ARG A 17 7.59 -4.60 11.56
CA ARG A 17 6.66 -5.71 11.31
C ARG A 17 6.52 -6.03 9.82
N VAL A 18 6.45 -5.01 8.97
CA VAL A 18 6.41 -5.21 7.51
C VAL A 18 7.75 -5.77 7.01
N ALA A 19 8.88 -5.30 7.55
CA ALA A 19 10.20 -5.81 7.21
C ALA A 19 10.38 -7.28 7.60
N ASP A 20 9.94 -7.68 8.80
CA ASP A 20 9.95 -9.08 9.25
C ASP A 20 9.14 -9.95 8.26
N ALA A 21 7.95 -9.50 7.85
CA ALA A 21 7.11 -10.22 6.89
C ALA A 21 7.76 -10.35 5.49
N LEU A 22 8.46 -9.31 5.03
CA LEU A 22 9.23 -9.33 3.79
C LEU A 22 10.41 -10.31 3.87
N ALA A 23 11.17 -10.28 4.97
CA ALA A 23 12.35 -11.11 5.17
C ALA A 23 11.98 -12.60 5.32
N ASP A 24 10.96 -12.90 6.11
CA ASP A 24 10.54 -14.29 6.39
C ASP A 24 9.75 -14.90 5.23
N ARG A 25 9.22 -14.08 4.32
CA ARG A 25 8.40 -14.50 3.17
C ARG A 25 7.19 -15.36 3.57
N THR A 26 6.69 -15.18 4.80
CA THR A 26 5.56 -15.95 5.37
C THR A 26 4.19 -15.34 5.05
N SER A 27 4.18 -14.10 4.58
CA SER A 27 2.98 -13.36 4.21
C SER A 27 3.10 -12.79 2.81
N PHE A 28 1.97 -12.64 2.14
CA PHE A 28 1.84 -11.70 1.04
C PHE A 28 1.86 -10.27 1.61
N VAL A 29 2.63 -9.41 0.97
CA VAL A 29 2.77 -7.99 1.29
C VAL A 29 2.14 -7.20 0.15
N ILE A 30 1.02 -6.54 0.43
CA ILE A 30 0.20 -5.88 -0.58
C ILE A 30 0.27 -4.38 -0.35
N THR A 31 0.63 -3.61 -1.37
CA THR A 31 0.59 -2.14 -1.27
C THR A 31 -0.85 -1.64 -1.29
N ILE A 32 -1.15 -0.62 -0.51
CA ILE A 32 -2.43 0.08 -0.49
C ILE A 32 -2.17 1.53 -0.94
N PRO A 33 -2.37 1.86 -2.22
CA PRO A 33 -2.36 3.24 -2.68
C PRO A 33 -3.46 4.09 -2.02
N PRO A 34 -3.30 5.42 -1.97
CA PRO A 34 -4.36 6.33 -1.53
C PRO A 34 -5.69 6.11 -2.25
N GLY A 35 -6.80 6.07 -1.49
CA GLY A 35 -8.15 5.92 -2.04
C GLY A 35 -8.53 4.50 -2.47
N THR A 36 -7.66 3.50 -2.22
CA THR A 36 -7.95 2.09 -2.54
C THR A 36 -8.40 1.27 -1.34
N ALA A 37 -8.17 1.77 -0.12
CA ALA A 37 -8.44 1.04 1.12
C ALA A 37 -9.95 0.74 1.28
N GLN A 38 -10.82 1.69 0.94
CA GLN A 38 -12.27 1.49 0.96
C GLN A 38 -12.70 0.35 0.03
N ALA A 39 -12.20 0.32 -1.21
CA ALA A 39 -12.54 -0.72 -2.18
C ALA A 39 -12.09 -2.11 -1.69
N LEU A 40 -10.93 -2.21 -1.05
CA LEU A 40 -10.41 -3.45 -0.47
C LEU A 40 -11.22 -3.94 0.73
N ALA A 41 -11.72 -3.02 1.57
CA ALA A 41 -12.37 -3.36 2.84
C ALA A 41 -13.55 -4.33 2.68
N SER A 42 -14.42 -4.09 1.70
CA SER A 42 -15.58 -4.95 1.44
C SER A 42 -15.18 -6.39 1.08
N SER A 43 -14.11 -6.55 0.30
CA SER A 43 -13.59 -7.87 -0.07
C SER A 43 -12.83 -8.54 1.09
N LEU A 44 -12.15 -7.75 1.92
CA LEU A 44 -11.41 -8.21 3.09
C LEU A 44 -12.31 -8.70 4.23
N ALA A 45 -13.55 -8.22 4.33
CA ALA A 45 -14.50 -8.66 5.36
C ALA A 45 -14.78 -10.17 5.34
N GLN A 46 -14.58 -10.84 4.19
CA GLN A 46 -14.79 -12.28 4.02
C GLN A 46 -13.48 -13.09 4.02
N MET A 47 -12.32 -12.43 4.10
CA MET A 47 -11.01 -13.06 4.09
C MET A 47 -10.34 -12.87 5.45
N PHE A 48 -9.79 -13.94 6.02
CA PHE A 48 -9.05 -13.87 7.29
C PHE A 48 -8.01 -14.99 7.34
N PRO A 49 -6.86 -14.82 8.01
CA PRO A 49 -6.36 -13.61 8.68
C PRO A 49 -5.74 -12.57 7.73
N TRP A 50 -5.75 -11.31 8.14
CA TRP A 50 -4.96 -10.23 7.55
C TRP A 50 -4.71 -9.10 8.56
N THR A 51 -3.76 -8.23 8.26
CA THR A 51 -3.51 -6.99 9.01
C THR A 51 -3.07 -5.87 8.08
N ALA A 52 -3.79 -4.76 8.08
CA ALA A 52 -3.43 -3.53 7.37
C ALA A 52 -2.68 -2.58 8.31
N TYR A 53 -1.68 -1.90 7.76
CA TYR A 53 -0.93 -0.81 8.38
C TYR A 53 -1.15 0.44 7.54
N LEU A 54 -1.96 1.37 8.03
CA LEU A 54 -2.35 2.60 7.33
C LEU A 54 -1.59 3.81 7.88
N ASP A 55 -1.02 4.56 6.96
CA ASP A 55 -0.07 5.63 7.20
C ASP A 55 -0.53 6.90 6.46
N ASN A 56 -0.57 8.01 7.21
CA ASN A 56 -0.88 9.36 6.73
C ASN A 56 0.33 10.31 6.80
N GLY A 57 1.54 9.77 6.99
CA GLY A 57 2.77 10.55 7.11
C GLY A 57 3.07 11.05 8.53
N THR A 58 2.29 10.64 9.53
CA THR A 58 2.56 10.98 10.95
C THR A 58 3.51 9.97 11.62
N GLY A 59 3.80 10.19 12.90
CA GLY A 59 4.62 9.29 13.72
C GLY A 59 3.90 7.99 14.14
N GLU A 60 2.59 7.91 13.91
CA GLU A 60 1.74 6.76 14.25
C GLU A 60 1.09 6.17 13.00
N VAL A 61 0.85 4.87 13.05
CA VAL A 61 0.27 4.06 11.98
C VAL A 61 -0.90 3.29 12.59
N LEU A 62 -2.03 3.26 11.89
CA LEU A 62 -3.14 2.41 12.29
C LEU A 62 -2.84 0.97 11.85
N ALA A 63 -2.70 0.06 12.81
CA ALA A 63 -2.68 -1.37 12.58
C ALA A 63 -4.09 -1.92 12.80
N THR A 64 -4.69 -2.53 11.79
CA THR A 64 -6.06 -3.06 11.87
C THR A 64 -6.24 -4.39 11.14
N SER A 65 -7.06 -5.27 11.69
CA SER A 65 -7.62 -6.46 11.04
C SER A 65 -9.14 -6.35 10.82
N ASP A 66 -9.69 -5.16 11.07
CA ASP A 66 -11.10 -4.83 10.93
C ASP A 66 -11.36 -4.08 9.62
N ALA A 67 -12.22 -4.65 8.78
CA ALA A 67 -12.58 -4.06 7.48
C ALA A 67 -13.28 -2.70 7.64
N GLY A 68 -14.14 -2.54 8.66
CA GLY A 68 -14.82 -1.28 8.92
C GLY A 68 -13.85 -0.16 9.27
N SER A 69 -12.84 -0.45 10.09
CA SER A 69 -11.76 0.50 10.42
C SER A 69 -10.93 0.89 9.20
N LEU A 70 -10.65 -0.06 8.30
CA LEU A 70 -9.95 0.21 7.04
C LEU A 70 -10.76 1.17 6.14
N GLU A 71 -12.05 0.87 5.93
CA GLU A 71 -12.96 1.70 5.14
C GLU A 71 -13.11 3.11 5.74
N MET A 72 -13.40 3.19 7.03
CA MET A 72 -13.60 4.47 7.71
C MET A 72 -12.34 5.33 7.67
N THR A 73 -11.16 4.74 7.83
CA THR A 73 -9.91 5.50 7.79
C THR A 73 -9.68 6.16 6.43
N ASP A 74 -9.90 5.42 5.34
CA ASP A 74 -9.75 5.94 3.96
C ASP A 74 -10.76 7.05 3.65
N LEU A 75 -11.98 6.96 4.21
CA LEU A 75 -13.02 7.98 4.01
C LEU A 75 -12.68 9.32 4.68
N PHE A 76 -12.02 9.28 5.85
CA PHE A 76 -11.76 10.50 6.65
C PHE A 76 -10.33 11.02 6.52
N PHE A 77 -9.38 10.18 6.10
CA PHE A 77 -7.97 10.54 6.06
C PHE A 77 -7.33 10.07 4.75
N PRO A 78 -6.48 10.90 4.11
CA PRO A 78 -5.66 10.44 3.00
C PRO A 78 -4.59 9.49 3.55
N VAL A 79 -4.83 8.19 3.44
CA VAL A 79 -3.91 7.15 3.88
C VAL A 79 -3.37 6.35 2.71
N SER A 80 -2.11 5.93 2.84
CA SER A 80 -1.55 4.82 2.07
C SER A 80 -1.12 3.75 3.06
N GLY A 81 -0.83 2.54 2.60
CA GLY A 81 -0.50 1.51 3.57
C GLY A 81 -0.02 0.20 3.01
N VAL A 82 0.13 -0.77 3.90
CA VAL A 82 0.54 -2.12 3.56
C VAL A 82 -0.43 -3.10 4.21
N LEU A 83 -0.94 -4.05 3.43
CA LEU A 83 -1.73 -5.16 3.91
C LEU A 83 -0.84 -6.42 3.95
N LEU A 84 -0.80 -7.06 5.12
CA LEU A 84 -0.15 -8.35 5.32
C LEU A 84 -1.21 -9.45 5.35
N VAL A 85 -1.06 -10.46 4.51
CA VAL A 85 -1.93 -11.64 4.46
C VAL A 85 -1.06 -12.88 4.58
N PRO A 86 -1.18 -13.70 5.65
CA PRO A 86 -0.40 -14.92 5.78
C PRO A 86 -0.61 -15.86 4.59
N LYS A 87 0.46 -16.53 4.14
CA LYS A 87 0.39 -17.48 3.01
C LYS A 87 -0.46 -18.73 3.25
N THR A 88 -0.95 -18.91 4.48
CA THR A 88 -1.99 -19.90 4.78
C THR A 88 -3.35 -19.54 4.17
N VAL A 89 -3.56 -18.27 3.80
CA VAL A 89 -4.72 -17.84 3.01
C VAL A 89 -4.52 -18.27 1.56
N PRO A 90 -5.50 -18.95 0.93
CA PRO A 90 -5.37 -19.41 -0.45
C PRO A 90 -5.14 -18.25 -1.44
N ALA A 91 -4.17 -18.40 -2.34
CA ALA A 91 -3.88 -17.41 -3.39
C ALA A 91 -5.10 -17.07 -4.26
N SER A 92 -6.04 -18.02 -4.45
CA SER A 92 -7.29 -17.79 -5.17
C SER A 92 -8.29 -16.91 -4.41
N ALA A 93 -8.26 -16.92 -3.07
CA ALA A 93 -9.02 -15.97 -2.25
C ALA A 93 -8.39 -14.59 -2.36
N LEU A 94 -7.05 -14.52 -2.27
CA LEU A 94 -6.33 -13.26 -2.40
C LEU A 94 -6.54 -12.62 -3.77
N SER A 95 -6.44 -13.41 -4.85
CA SER A 95 -6.65 -12.96 -6.23
C SER A 95 -8.02 -12.31 -6.43
N ARG A 96 -9.06 -12.83 -5.77
CA ARG A 96 -10.41 -12.25 -5.79
C ARG A 96 -10.47 -10.90 -5.07
N VAL A 97 -9.75 -10.77 -3.95
CA VAL A 97 -9.69 -9.53 -3.17
C VAL A 97 -8.91 -8.44 -3.91
N VAL A 98 -7.72 -8.75 -4.42
CA VAL A 98 -6.88 -7.76 -5.11
C VAL A 98 -7.29 -7.55 -6.57
N GLY A 99 -8.11 -8.43 -7.13
CA GLY A 99 -8.56 -8.39 -8.51
C GLY A 99 -7.43 -8.56 -9.53
N GLN A 100 -6.38 -9.30 -9.16
CA GLN A 100 -5.19 -9.63 -9.95
C GLN A 100 -4.83 -11.10 -9.74
N THR A 101 -4.13 -11.72 -10.69
CA THR A 101 -3.66 -13.11 -10.54
C THR A 101 -2.53 -13.18 -9.53
N VAL A 102 -2.72 -13.98 -8.46
CA VAL A 102 -1.66 -14.33 -7.51
C VAL A 102 -1.22 -15.78 -7.77
N PRO A 103 0.05 -16.01 -8.15
CA PRO A 103 0.59 -17.35 -8.35
C PRO A 103 0.46 -18.23 -7.09
N ALA A 104 -0.02 -19.46 -7.25
CA ALA A 104 -0.16 -20.41 -6.14
C ALA A 104 1.17 -21.08 -5.75
N ASP A 105 2.20 -20.97 -6.58
CA ASP A 105 3.53 -21.55 -6.38
C ASP A 105 4.38 -20.76 -5.37
N GLY A 106 3.88 -19.62 -4.87
CA GLY A 106 4.59 -18.75 -3.93
C GLY A 106 5.79 -18.02 -4.56
N SER A 107 5.85 -17.95 -5.89
CA SER A 107 6.88 -17.18 -6.61
C SER A 107 6.77 -15.67 -6.36
N GLN A 108 5.58 -15.20 -5.97
CA GLN A 108 5.30 -13.79 -5.72
C GLN A 108 4.82 -13.56 -4.29
N ASP A 109 5.52 -12.66 -3.59
CA ASP A 109 5.20 -12.29 -2.21
C ASP A 109 4.74 -10.84 -2.07
N ILE A 110 5.14 -10.00 -3.04
CA ILE A 110 4.81 -8.59 -3.06
C ILE A 110 3.78 -8.38 -4.16
N ILE A 111 2.62 -7.85 -3.79
CA ILE A 111 1.54 -7.53 -4.73
C ILE A 111 1.38 -6.02 -4.72
N VAL A 112 1.65 -5.42 -5.87
CA VAL A 112 1.48 -4.00 -6.07
C VAL A 112 0.08 -3.78 -6.59
N LEU A 113 -0.76 -3.05 -5.86
CA LEU A 113 -2.04 -2.64 -6.40
C LEU A 113 -1.80 -1.55 -7.43
N ILE A 114 -2.08 -1.89 -8.69
CA ILE A 114 -1.97 -0.98 -9.82
C ILE A 114 -3.36 -0.40 -10.07
N ASP A 115 -3.42 0.91 -10.32
CA ASP A 115 -4.62 1.55 -10.82
C ASP A 115 -5.02 0.92 -12.17
N ARG A 116 -6.26 0.46 -12.27
CA ARG A 116 -6.80 -0.17 -13.48
C ARG A 116 -6.88 0.79 -14.66
N ASP A 117 -6.85 2.10 -14.38
CA ASP A 117 -6.86 3.14 -15.41
C ASP A 117 -5.45 3.44 -15.96
N GLY A 118 -4.44 2.62 -15.61
CA GLY A 118 -3.07 2.77 -16.10
C GLY A 118 -2.30 3.87 -15.38
N GLY A 119 -2.76 4.27 -14.19
CA GLY A 119 -2.08 5.24 -13.32
C GLY A 119 -0.70 4.76 -12.86
N SER A 120 0.13 5.71 -12.43
CA SER A 120 1.45 5.40 -11.88
C SER A 120 1.36 4.45 -10.69
N THR A 121 2.32 3.54 -10.61
CA THR A 121 2.46 2.68 -9.43
C THR A 121 2.79 3.54 -8.22
N VAL A 122 1.97 3.44 -7.17
CA VAL A 122 2.23 4.15 -5.91
C VAL A 122 2.85 3.18 -4.92
N TRP A 123 4.05 3.51 -4.46
CA TRP A 123 4.76 2.80 -3.40
C TRP A 123 4.56 3.51 -2.05
N PRO A 124 3.80 2.92 -1.11
CA PRO A 124 3.60 3.51 0.21
C PRO A 124 4.94 3.73 0.92
N TRP A 125 5.13 4.88 1.55
CA TRP A 125 6.40 5.19 2.21
C TRP A 125 6.75 4.17 3.31
N LEU A 126 5.73 3.68 4.03
CA LEU A 126 5.86 2.59 5.00
C LEU A 126 6.47 1.31 4.38
N PHE A 127 6.06 0.95 3.16
CA PHE A 127 6.61 -0.20 2.44
C PHE A 127 8.08 0.04 2.07
N ILE A 128 8.38 1.21 1.51
CA ILE A 128 9.75 1.56 1.11
C ILE A 128 10.70 1.55 2.31
N GLU A 129 10.27 2.09 3.46
CA GLU A 129 11.04 2.08 4.69
C GLU A 129 11.27 0.66 5.22
N ALA A 130 10.27 -0.21 5.13
CA ALA A 130 10.41 -1.61 5.51
C ALA A 130 11.34 -2.38 4.57
N LEU A 131 11.20 -2.16 3.26
CA LEU A 131 12.08 -2.75 2.25
C LEU A 131 13.52 -2.32 2.47
N ALA A 132 13.78 -1.06 2.84
CA ALA A 132 15.13 -0.58 3.10
C ALA A 132 15.84 -1.32 4.27
N LEU A 133 15.11 -2.03 5.13
CA LEU A 133 15.69 -2.87 6.18
C LEU A 133 16.07 -4.27 5.68
N VAL A 134 15.48 -4.74 4.57
CA VAL A 134 15.65 -6.10 4.03
C VAL A 134 16.50 -6.09 2.76
N ASP A 135 16.20 -5.16 1.85
CA ASP A 135 16.88 -4.92 0.58
C ASP A 135 17.06 -3.40 0.37
N PRO A 136 18.15 -2.82 0.91
CA PRO A 136 18.41 -1.38 0.81
C PRO A 136 18.55 -0.87 -0.63
N ASP A 137 19.09 -1.71 -1.52
CA ASP A 137 19.35 -1.33 -2.91
C ASP A 137 18.04 -1.25 -3.71
N ALA A 138 17.16 -2.24 -3.55
CA ALA A 138 15.82 -2.20 -4.15
C ALA A 138 15.01 -1.00 -3.63
N ALA A 139 15.07 -0.72 -2.32
CA ALA A 139 14.40 0.44 -1.75
C ALA A 139 14.95 1.77 -2.30
N ALA A 140 16.27 1.86 -2.51
CA ALA A 140 16.89 3.04 -3.12
C ALA A 140 16.45 3.24 -4.58
N GLN A 141 16.34 2.15 -5.35
CA GLN A 141 15.85 2.19 -6.73
C GLN A 141 14.41 2.70 -6.79
N ILE A 142 13.50 2.13 -5.98
CA ILE A 142 12.09 2.56 -5.92
C ILE A 142 11.97 4.04 -5.53
N LYS A 143 12.78 4.49 -4.55
CA LYS A 143 12.82 5.92 -4.16
C LYS A 143 13.26 6.82 -5.31
N ALA A 144 14.22 6.38 -6.12
CA ALA A 144 14.71 7.15 -7.26
C ALA A 144 13.62 7.27 -8.33
N GLU A 145 12.94 6.17 -8.68
CA GLU A 145 11.83 6.14 -9.65
C GLU A 145 10.67 7.03 -9.20
N THR A 146 10.26 6.94 -7.93
CA THR A 146 9.15 7.75 -7.38
C THR A 146 9.44 9.25 -7.48
N ARG A 147 10.68 9.68 -7.21
CA ARG A 147 11.07 11.11 -7.31
C ARG A 147 11.07 11.63 -8.74
N VAL A 148 11.37 10.77 -9.72
CA VAL A 148 11.37 11.16 -11.14
C VAL A 148 9.94 11.43 -11.62
N ASP A 149 8.96 10.63 -11.18
CA ASP A 149 7.55 10.80 -11.52
C ASP A 149 6.98 12.11 -10.93
N GLU A 150 7.30 12.42 -9.67
CA GLU A 150 6.89 13.69 -9.04
C GLU A 150 7.48 14.91 -9.76
N ALA A 151 8.76 14.85 -10.14
CA ALA A 151 9.43 15.93 -10.86
C ALA A 151 8.83 16.14 -12.26
N THR A 152 8.55 15.06 -12.98
CA THR A 152 7.99 15.10 -14.33
C THR A 152 6.54 15.61 -14.33
N GLY A 153 5.72 15.15 -13.38
CA GLY A 153 4.35 15.64 -13.20
C GLY A 153 4.29 17.12 -12.81
N SER A 154 5.19 17.57 -11.95
CA SER A 154 5.31 18.98 -11.54
C SER A 154 5.66 19.90 -12.72
N LEU A 155 6.59 19.47 -13.60
CA LEU A 155 6.98 20.20 -14.79
C LEU A 155 5.82 20.30 -15.81
N ALA A 156 5.12 19.20 -16.07
CA ALA A 156 3.97 19.19 -16.98
C ALA A 156 2.85 20.12 -16.49
N ALA A 157 2.53 20.10 -15.19
CA ALA A 157 1.54 20.98 -14.58
C ALA A 157 1.98 22.46 -14.56
N GLY A 158 3.28 22.73 -14.50
CA GLY A 158 3.86 24.07 -14.64
C GLY A 158 3.71 24.62 -16.06
N MET A 159 4.03 23.81 -17.08
CA MET A 159 3.95 24.20 -18.49
C MET A 159 2.51 24.46 -18.94
N GLU A 160 1.54 23.68 -18.47
CA GLU A 160 0.11 23.88 -18.78
C GLU A 160 -0.44 25.18 -18.17
N ARG A 161 0.03 25.57 -16.96
CA ARG A 161 -0.33 26.86 -16.36
C ARG A 161 0.20 28.05 -17.16
N VAL A 162 1.44 27.95 -17.66
CA VAL A 162 2.03 28.98 -18.53
C VAL A 162 1.26 29.09 -19.85
N ARG A 163 0.90 27.96 -20.47
CA ARG A 163 0.12 27.93 -21.72
C ARG A 163 -1.24 28.60 -21.57
N ARG A 164 -1.97 28.34 -20.48
CA ARG A 164 -3.28 29.00 -20.22
C ARG A 164 -3.15 30.50 -19.95
N ALA A 165 -2.09 30.92 -19.25
CA ALA A 165 -1.83 32.34 -19.01
C ALA A 165 -1.56 33.10 -20.33
N SER A 166 -0.84 32.48 -21.28
CA SER A 166 -0.56 33.08 -22.59
C SER A 166 -1.75 33.12 -23.55
N GLN A 167 -2.81 32.35 -23.31
CA GLN A 167 -4.05 32.39 -24.11
C GLN A 167 -5.10 33.36 -23.57
N SER A 168 -4.84 33.95 -22.41
CA SER A 168 -5.74 34.88 -21.70
C SER A 168 -5.29 36.34 -21.82
N SER A 169 -4.25 36.62 -22.60
CA SER A 169 -3.71 37.95 -22.93
C SER A 169 -3.92 38.25 -24.41
#